data_AF-A0AAN6ZXS0-F1
#
_entry.id   AF-A0AAN6ZXS0-F1
#
_cell.length_a   1.000
_cell.length_b   1.000
_cell.length_c   1.000
_cell.angle_alpha   90.00
_cell.angle_beta   90.00
_cell.angle_gamma   90.00
#
_symmetry.space_group_name_H-M   'P 1'
#
loop_
_entity.id
_entity.type
_entity.pdbx_description
1 polymer ?
#
loop_
_entity_poly.entity_id
_entity_poly.type
_entity_poly.pdbx_seq_one_letter_code
_entity_poly.pdbx_strand_id
1 'polypeptide(L)'
;MAGPPDPQTPPSPPLLQLTPHIRRRIYRYVGLAPCPGDDRPYTFNLQGGRALRDAPDPSCFHGLLLSCRDIHAEAATLLYSANRFVLYYSHGDPTSLRPLRALTATSLRSLSNLKIILNQASCHQRITYEYEQNCCIHDRGNDSFYRCEQTHGGLHGLHQLPLLSPASDGSDGDKLSAVQTTLSEWHSAAARLSLVAPGNLALSLVCDIDLQHPQALDVAKSAVAPIRLLPPSHLRECHIRLAKTADSQLQEVARDTVLQACGIATVPSKPSNTVTLTTLPRELRIRILEYTDLVTPAKEVTWSRHDPIGYSIFARVCVEDSTPSAYHSAQFFACWFGYSLIGGPPTNGCFCRSRHAAFSLTCKCWAPPGPLFLICRTFNRFIVHDFSWRLEPVPTYPYPHERLAASEFLREVVPTRSLAYLRFLDWPGTQHPAMQDWRTTVDWLRAKLNPPALTLRLIVAHTTDDTPDVYYSTITTEEGGKIMRAYIDLLQPLRQLVKDDGLGGWVYREKIALKERAERHVMGARYESLYANEREEPKRSEWDELFYD
;
A
#
# COMPACT_ATOMS: atom_id res chain seq x y z
N MET A 1 6.64 -16.90 -82.95
CA MET A 1 6.92 -17.66 -81.72
C MET A 1 6.31 -16.87 -80.57
N ALA A 2 5.19 -17.34 -80.02
CA ALA A 2 4.59 -16.72 -78.84
C ALA A 2 5.50 -17.00 -77.64
N GLY A 3 5.90 -15.95 -76.93
CA GLY A 3 6.69 -16.09 -75.71
C GLY A 3 5.97 -16.97 -74.69
N PRO A 4 6.71 -17.71 -73.84
CA PRO A 4 6.09 -18.51 -72.80
C PRO A 4 5.16 -17.63 -71.95
N PRO A 5 3.96 -18.10 -71.59
CA PRO A 5 3.04 -17.32 -70.77
C PRO A 5 3.75 -16.94 -69.46
N ASP A 6 3.65 -15.65 -69.10
CA ASP A 6 4.19 -15.15 -67.85
C ASP A 6 3.71 -16.05 -66.70
N PRO A 7 4.60 -16.49 -65.80
CA PRO A 7 4.22 -17.34 -64.70
C PRO A 7 3.14 -16.63 -63.89
N GLN A 8 1.92 -17.19 -63.93
CA GLN A 8 0.77 -16.65 -63.21
C GLN A 8 1.15 -16.48 -61.73
N THR A 9 1.15 -15.24 -61.26
CA THR A 9 1.46 -14.95 -59.87
C THR A 9 0.41 -15.66 -59.01
N PRO A 10 0.82 -16.47 -58.01
CA PRO A 10 -0.13 -17.20 -57.20
C PRO A 10 -1.12 -16.22 -56.55
N PRO A 11 -2.43 -16.55 -56.53
CA PRO A 11 -3.44 -15.65 -55.98
C PRO A 11 -3.14 -15.33 -54.51
N SER A 12 -3.28 -14.06 -54.13
CA SER A 12 -3.04 -13.63 -52.76
C SER A 12 -3.98 -14.36 -51.78
N PRO A 13 -3.50 -14.75 -50.58
CA PRO A 13 -4.32 -15.39 -49.54
C PRO A 13 -5.64 -14.65 -49.29
N PRO A 14 -6.79 -15.33 -49.12
CA PRO A 14 -8.10 -14.69 -48.97
C PRO A 14 -8.14 -13.62 -47.87
N LEU A 15 -7.43 -13.84 -46.75
CA LEU A 15 -7.38 -12.87 -45.66
C LEU A 15 -6.70 -11.55 -46.08
N LEU A 16 -5.66 -11.61 -46.92
CA LEU A 16 -4.97 -10.42 -47.42
C LEU A 16 -5.79 -9.63 -48.44
N GLN A 17 -6.80 -10.26 -49.06
CA GLN A 17 -7.75 -9.58 -49.94
C GLN A 17 -8.74 -8.69 -49.16
N LEU A 18 -8.94 -8.95 -47.86
CA LEU A 18 -9.76 -8.10 -47.00
C LEU A 18 -9.08 -6.77 -46.73
N THR A 19 -9.86 -5.72 -46.43
CA THR A 19 -9.26 -4.43 -46.02
C THR A 19 -8.57 -4.54 -44.64
N PRO A 20 -7.54 -3.73 -44.36
CA PRO A 20 -6.86 -3.73 -43.05
C PRO A 20 -7.83 -3.53 -41.87
N HIS A 21 -8.89 -2.75 -42.07
CA HIS A 21 -9.92 -2.54 -41.05
C HIS A 21 -10.67 -3.84 -40.72
N ILE A 22 -11.08 -4.61 -41.73
CA ILE A 22 -11.77 -5.90 -41.53
C ILE A 22 -10.81 -6.90 -40.88
N ARG A 23 -9.56 -7.01 -41.35
CA ARG A 23 -8.55 -7.87 -40.72
C ARG A 23 -8.36 -7.53 -39.25
N ARG A 24 -8.25 -6.25 -38.90
CA ARG A 24 -8.11 -5.81 -37.49
C ARG A 24 -9.32 -6.18 -36.63
N ARG A 25 -10.54 -6.19 -37.18
CA ARG A 25 -11.73 -6.70 -36.48
C ARG A 25 -11.65 -8.21 -36.25
N ILE A 26 -11.20 -8.97 -37.25
CA ILE A 26 -10.96 -10.42 -37.11
C ILE A 26 -9.92 -10.67 -36.02
N TYR A 27 -8.79 -9.95 -36.04
CA TYR A 27 -7.74 -10.10 -35.04
C TYR A 27 -8.23 -9.84 -33.61
N ARG A 28 -9.04 -8.80 -33.40
CA ARG A 28 -9.68 -8.53 -32.10
C ARG A 28 -10.66 -9.63 -31.72
N TYR A 29 -11.47 -10.10 -32.67
CA TYR A 29 -12.44 -11.16 -32.44
C TYR A 29 -11.79 -12.47 -31.98
N VAL A 30 -10.63 -12.82 -32.57
CA VAL A 30 -9.85 -14.00 -32.13
C VAL A 30 -8.96 -13.73 -30.92
N GLY A 31 -8.96 -12.50 -30.39
CA GLY A 31 -8.30 -12.21 -29.13
C GLY A 31 -6.87 -11.67 -29.19
N LEU A 32 -6.38 -11.23 -30.35
CA LEU A 32 -5.04 -10.64 -30.47
C LEU A 32 -4.95 -9.24 -29.85
N ALA A 33 -6.07 -8.58 -29.59
CA ALA A 33 -6.13 -7.29 -28.91
C ALA A 33 -7.49 -7.10 -28.24
N PRO A 34 -7.57 -6.26 -27.20
CA PRO A 34 -8.84 -5.97 -26.52
C PRO A 34 -9.93 -5.47 -27.48
N CYS A 35 -11.17 -5.83 -27.17
CA CYS A 35 -12.35 -5.36 -27.90
C CYS A 35 -12.51 -3.84 -27.76
N PRO A 36 -13.03 -3.13 -28.78
CA PRO A 36 -13.34 -1.71 -28.64
C PRO A 36 -14.29 -1.47 -27.46
N GLY A 37 -13.92 -0.55 -26.57
CA GLY A 37 -14.67 -0.28 -25.33
C GLY A 37 -14.14 -1.02 -24.09
N ASP A 38 -13.25 -2.00 -24.26
CA ASP A 38 -12.45 -2.54 -23.16
C ASP A 38 -10.99 -2.10 -23.36
N ASP A 39 -10.58 -1.05 -22.64
CA ASP A 39 -9.21 -0.53 -22.72
C ASP A 39 -8.21 -1.40 -21.94
N ARG A 40 -8.65 -2.56 -21.42
CA ARG A 40 -7.82 -3.43 -20.58
C ARG A 40 -7.01 -4.38 -21.46
N PRO A 41 -5.67 -4.29 -21.43
CA PRO A 41 -4.83 -5.21 -22.18
C PRO A 41 -5.00 -6.63 -21.66
N TYR A 42 -5.09 -7.61 -22.56
CA TYR A 42 -5.01 -9.01 -22.15
C TYR A 42 -3.64 -9.29 -21.54
N THR A 43 -3.59 -10.23 -20.58
CA THR A 43 -2.34 -10.62 -19.92
C THR A 43 -1.98 -12.05 -20.31
N PHE A 44 -0.87 -12.21 -21.04
CA PHE A 44 -0.37 -13.51 -21.49
C PHE A 44 0.84 -13.96 -20.66
N ASN A 45 0.92 -15.26 -20.36
CA ASN A 45 2.15 -15.87 -19.86
C ASN A 45 3.04 -16.26 -21.06
N LEU A 46 4.23 -15.67 -21.17
CA LEU A 46 5.15 -15.96 -22.27
C LEU A 46 5.78 -17.36 -22.21
N GLN A 47 5.78 -18.03 -21.06
CA GLN A 47 6.25 -19.42 -20.95
C GLN A 47 5.26 -20.44 -21.50
N GLY A 48 4.08 -20.00 -21.92
CA GLY A 48 2.97 -20.89 -22.20
C GLY A 48 2.16 -21.23 -20.94
N GLY A 49 1.11 -22.03 -21.13
CA GLY A 49 0.11 -22.30 -20.10
C GLY A 49 -1.17 -21.49 -20.30
N ARG A 50 -2.15 -21.70 -19.41
CA ARG A 50 -3.43 -20.95 -19.47
C ARG A 50 -3.12 -19.45 -19.41
N ALA A 51 -3.70 -18.72 -20.36
CA ALA A 51 -3.66 -17.27 -20.36
C ALA A 51 -4.17 -16.77 -18.99
N LEU A 52 -3.56 -15.70 -18.48
CA LEU A 52 -4.05 -15.10 -17.24
C LEU A 52 -5.45 -14.54 -17.52
N ARG A 53 -6.28 -14.51 -16.49
CA ARG A 53 -7.72 -14.23 -16.55
C ARG A 53 -8.12 -13.17 -17.60
N ASP A 54 -9.23 -13.43 -18.28
CA ASP A 54 -9.84 -12.62 -19.35
C ASP A 54 -9.08 -12.62 -20.69
N ALA A 55 -7.87 -13.19 -20.75
CA ALA A 55 -7.18 -13.40 -22.01
C ALA A 55 -7.73 -14.63 -22.76
N PRO A 56 -7.92 -14.54 -24.08
CA PRO A 56 -8.37 -15.64 -24.92
C PRO A 56 -7.30 -16.74 -25.00
N ASP A 57 -7.75 -17.98 -25.22
CA ASP A 57 -6.84 -19.12 -25.40
C ASP A 57 -5.91 -18.85 -26.59
N PRO A 58 -4.57 -18.94 -26.43
CA PRO A 58 -3.63 -18.70 -27.52
C PRO A 58 -3.90 -19.56 -28.76
N SER A 59 -4.51 -20.74 -28.61
CA SER A 59 -4.92 -21.60 -29.73
C SER A 59 -5.89 -20.91 -30.69
N CYS A 60 -6.69 -19.94 -30.22
CA CYS A 60 -7.65 -19.21 -31.05
C CYS A 60 -6.99 -18.33 -32.12
N PHE A 61 -5.77 -17.84 -31.88
CA PHE A 61 -5.03 -16.97 -32.81
C PHE A 61 -3.69 -17.55 -33.27
N HIS A 62 -3.29 -18.73 -32.76
CA HIS A 62 -2.04 -19.37 -33.13
C HIS A 62 -1.91 -19.59 -34.65
N GLY A 63 -3.00 -19.99 -35.32
CA GLY A 63 -3.01 -20.17 -36.77
C GLY A 63 -2.67 -18.90 -37.56
N LEU A 64 -2.99 -17.71 -37.04
CA LEU A 64 -2.61 -16.43 -37.67
C LEU A 64 -1.11 -16.17 -37.57
N LEU A 65 -0.50 -16.55 -36.45
CA LEU A 65 0.95 -16.44 -36.23
C LEU A 65 1.74 -17.46 -37.07
N LEU A 66 1.10 -18.53 -37.55
CA LEU A 66 1.70 -19.54 -38.42
C LEU A 66 1.32 -19.41 -39.91
N SER A 67 0.59 -18.35 -40.28
CA SER A 67 0.08 -18.18 -41.64
C SER A 67 1.17 -17.66 -42.61
N CYS A 68 0.89 -16.64 -43.43
CA CYS A 68 1.94 -16.02 -44.25
C CYS A 68 2.70 -14.91 -43.50
N ARG A 69 3.86 -14.49 -44.04
CA ARG A 69 4.73 -13.48 -43.45
C ARG A 69 4.01 -12.17 -43.11
N ASP A 70 3.12 -11.72 -44.00
CA ASP A 70 2.43 -10.44 -43.84
C ASP A 70 1.35 -10.52 -42.75
N ILE A 71 0.57 -11.60 -42.72
CA ILE A 71 -0.42 -11.86 -41.65
C ILE A 71 0.31 -12.02 -40.30
N HIS A 72 1.40 -12.79 -40.26
CA HIS A 72 2.20 -12.94 -39.05
C HIS A 72 2.72 -11.58 -38.57
N ALA A 73 3.25 -10.72 -39.46
CA ALA A 73 3.75 -9.41 -39.09
C ALA A 73 2.64 -8.53 -38.50
N GLU A 74 1.47 -8.45 -39.14
CA GLU A 74 0.32 -7.69 -38.63
C GLU A 74 -0.17 -8.23 -37.27
N ALA A 75 -0.38 -9.55 -37.18
CA ALA A 75 -0.89 -10.20 -35.99
C ALA A 75 0.09 -10.10 -34.81
N ALA A 76 1.38 -10.34 -35.04
CA ALA A 76 2.41 -10.23 -34.02
C ALA A 76 2.57 -8.78 -33.54
N THR A 77 2.62 -7.80 -34.44
CA THR A 77 2.69 -6.39 -34.04
C THR A 77 1.49 -6.00 -33.19
N LEU A 78 0.27 -6.41 -33.57
CA LEU A 78 -0.92 -6.15 -32.77
C LEU A 78 -0.87 -6.85 -31.39
N LEU A 79 -0.50 -8.14 -31.37
CA LEU A 79 -0.38 -8.94 -30.15
C LEU A 79 0.60 -8.31 -29.15
N TYR A 80 1.80 -7.95 -29.58
CA TYR A 80 2.84 -7.44 -28.68
C TYR A 80 2.63 -5.98 -28.26
N SER A 81 1.95 -5.17 -29.09
CA SER A 81 1.70 -3.76 -28.79
C SER A 81 0.45 -3.50 -27.95
N ALA A 82 -0.57 -4.36 -28.05
CA ALA A 82 -1.86 -4.14 -27.38
C ALA A 82 -2.01 -4.90 -26.05
N ASN A 83 -1.08 -5.79 -25.70
CA ASN A 83 -1.24 -6.71 -24.57
C ASN A 83 -0.07 -6.66 -23.61
N ARG A 84 -0.28 -7.22 -22.43
CA ARG A 84 0.71 -7.42 -21.38
C ARG A 84 1.26 -8.83 -21.41
N PHE A 85 2.56 -8.94 -21.22
CA PHE A 85 3.25 -10.23 -21.14
C PHE A 85 3.90 -10.40 -19.78
N VAL A 86 3.74 -11.57 -19.19
CA VAL A 86 4.33 -11.94 -17.90
C VAL A 86 5.26 -13.14 -18.09
N LEU A 87 6.42 -13.09 -17.45
CA LEU A 87 7.37 -14.19 -17.37
C LEU A 87 7.66 -14.48 -15.90
N TYR A 88 7.56 -15.75 -15.53
CA TYR A 88 7.91 -16.23 -14.20
C TYR A 88 9.24 -16.96 -14.28
N TYR A 89 10.13 -16.76 -13.33
CA TYR A 89 11.30 -17.61 -13.20
C TYR A 89 10.94 -18.86 -12.42
N SER A 90 11.18 -20.04 -13.01
CA SER A 90 10.99 -21.32 -12.35
C SER A 90 12.32 -21.78 -11.77
N HIS A 91 12.41 -21.87 -10.44
CA HIS A 91 13.62 -22.38 -9.78
C HIS A 91 13.91 -23.81 -10.26
N GLY A 92 15.16 -24.06 -10.65
CA GLY A 92 15.59 -25.34 -11.21
C GLY A 92 15.51 -25.45 -12.73
N ASP A 93 14.90 -24.48 -13.42
CA ASP A 93 14.91 -24.41 -14.89
C ASP A 93 15.70 -23.17 -15.37
N PRO A 94 16.97 -23.34 -15.77
CA PRO A 94 17.82 -22.25 -16.28
C PRO A 94 17.43 -21.80 -17.71
N THR A 95 16.28 -22.25 -18.21
CA THR A 95 15.70 -21.84 -19.47
C THR A 95 14.34 -21.16 -19.31
N SER A 96 13.94 -20.85 -18.08
CA SER A 96 12.68 -20.18 -17.73
C SER A 96 12.44 -18.89 -18.54
N LEU A 97 13.49 -18.12 -18.82
CA LEU A 97 13.46 -16.86 -19.56
C LEU A 97 13.78 -17.01 -21.05
N ARG A 98 13.96 -18.25 -21.54
CA ARG A 98 14.14 -18.55 -22.96
C ARG A 98 13.05 -17.95 -23.85
N PRO A 99 11.75 -17.89 -23.47
CA PRO A 99 10.74 -17.29 -24.34
C PRO A 99 11.03 -15.83 -24.71
N LEU A 100 11.58 -15.03 -23.78
CA LEU A 100 12.00 -13.65 -24.08
C LEU A 100 13.13 -13.61 -25.12
N ARG A 101 14.08 -14.56 -25.01
CA ARG A 101 15.18 -14.71 -25.95
C ARG A 101 14.72 -15.20 -27.32
N ALA A 102 13.65 -16.00 -27.36
CA ALA A 102 13.05 -16.54 -28.57
C ALA A 102 12.20 -15.51 -29.34
N LEU A 103 11.79 -14.39 -28.72
CA LEU A 103 11.09 -13.33 -29.42
C LEU A 103 11.94 -12.76 -30.56
N THR A 104 11.34 -12.59 -31.73
CA THR A 104 12.01 -11.97 -32.89
C THR A 104 12.29 -10.48 -32.62
N ALA A 105 13.22 -9.89 -33.39
CA ALA A 105 13.48 -8.46 -33.28
C ALA A 105 12.23 -7.60 -33.56
N THR A 106 11.38 -8.02 -34.51
CA THR A 106 10.12 -7.33 -34.83
C THR A 106 9.12 -7.42 -33.67
N SER A 107 9.00 -8.59 -33.05
CA SER A 107 8.16 -8.79 -31.85
C SER A 107 8.65 -7.92 -30.68
N LEU A 108 9.95 -7.89 -30.41
CA LEU A 108 10.56 -7.05 -29.38
C LEU A 108 10.33 -5.56 -29.64
N ARG A 109 10.49 -5.09 -30.88
CA ARG A 109 10.19 -3.69 -31.23
C ARG A 109 8.74 -3.31 -30.95
N SER A 110 7.82 -4.25 -31.14
CA SER A 110 6.38 -4.04 -30.93
C SER A 110 5.96 -4.19 -29.46
N LEU A 111 6.81 -4.77 -28.60
CA LEU A 111 6.48 -5.08 -27.21
C LEU A 111 6.28 -3.81 -26.38
N SER A 112 5.07 -3.62 -25.85
CA SER A 112 4.70 -2.41 -25.11
C SER A 112 4.60 -2.60 -23.58
N ASN A 113 4.35 -3.81 -23.09
CA ASN A 113 4.23 -4.09 -21.66
C ASN A 113 4.78 -5.48 -21.30
N LEU A 114 5.80 -5.51 -20.44
CA LEU A 114 6.48 -6.71 -20.00
C LEU A 114 6.62 -6.71 -18.48
N LYS A 115 6.23 -7.81 -17.84
CA LYS A 115 6.47 -8.08 -16.42
C LYS A 115 7.35 -9.31 -16.26
N ILE A 116 8.47 -9.14 -15.57
CA ILE A 116 9.41 -10.20 -15.22
C ILE A 116 9.31 -10.45 -13.72
N ILE A 117 9.13 -11.70 -13.33
CA ILE A 117 9.05 -12.14 -11.94
C ILE A 117 10.18 -13.14 -11.73
N LEU A 118 11.30 -12.67 -11.18
CA LEU A 118 12.43 -13.53 -10.82
C LEU A 118 12.16 -14.27 -9.51
N ASN A 119 11.51 -13.59 -8.57
CA ASN A 119 11.02 -14.17 -7.33
C ASN A 119 9.87 -13.31 -6.78
N GLN A 120 8.83 -13.95 -6.28
CA GLN A 120 7.67 -13.27 -5.71
C GLN A 120 7.24 -13.90 -4.39
N ALA A 121 7.60 -13.25 -3.29
CA ALA A 121 7.30 -13.67 -1.93
C ALA A 121 5.99 -13.07 -1.37
N SER A 122 5.28 -12.23 -2.13
CA SER A 122 3.94 -11.76 -1.74
C SER A 122 3.04 -11.50 -2.97
N CYS A 123 1.74 -11.80 -2.87
CA CYS A 123 0.76 -11.50 -3.92
C CYS A 123 -0.06 -10.26 -3.55
N HIS A 124 -0.08 -9.28 -4.45
CA HIS A 124 -1.10 -8.23 -4.35
C HIS A 124 -2.14 -8.28 -5.46
N GLN A 125 -2.07 -9.27 -6.35
CA GLN A 125 -3.09 -9.46 -7.38
C GLN A 125 -2.86 -10.80 -8.11
N ARG A 126 -3.59 -11.83 -7.68
CA ARG A 126 -4.15 -12.77 -8.65
C ARG A 126 -5.65 -12.52 -8.57
N ILE A 127 -6.18 -11.78 -9.54
CA ILE A 127 -7.60 -11.41 -9.58
C ILE A 127 -8.40 -12.68 -9.93
N THR A 128 -8.48 -13.67 -9.06
CA THR A 128 -9.51 -14.71 -9.19
C THR A 128 -10.67 -14.26 -8.32
N TYR A 129 -11.85 -14.03 -8.91
CA TYR A 129 -13.03 -13.57 -8.16
C TYR A 129 -13.46 -14.54 -7.05
N GLU A 130 -12.91 -15.76 -7.06
CA GLU A 130 -13.30 -16.85 -6.16
C GLU A 130 -12.37 -17.05 -4.96
N TYR A 131 -11.27 -16.29 -4.83
CA TYR A 131 -10.37 -16.41 -3.67
C TYR A 131 -10.14 -15.07 -3.00
N GLU A 132 -10.23 -15.08 -1.67
CA GLU A 132 -10.07 -13.94 -0.76
C GLU A 132 -8.89 -13.07 -1.19
N GLN A 133 -9.18 -11.82 -1.56
CA GLN A 133 -8.27 -10.83 -2.16
C GLN A 133 -7.16 -10.33 -1.21
N ASN A 134 -6.87 -11.09 -0.17
CA ASN A 134 -6.45 -10.55 1.10
C ASN A 134 -5.10 -11.10 1.60
N CYS A 135 -4.49 -12.06 0.91
CA CYS A 135 -3.25 -12.72 1.34
C CYS A 135 -2.14 -11.74 1.74
N CYS A 136 -2.04 -10.58 1.08
CA CYS A 136 -1.05 -9.55 1.44
C CYS A 136 -1.68 -8.20 1.82
N ILE A 137 -3.01 -8.14 1.94
CA ILE A 137 -3.68 -6.96 2.49
C ILE A 137 -3.67 -7.00 4.01
N HIS A 138 -3.65 -8.21 4.60
CA HIS A 138 -4.08 -8.36 5.99
C HIS A 138 -3.05 -8.53 7.09
N ASP A 139 -1.77 -8.86 6.89
CA ASP A 139 -0.91 -8.95 8.09
C ASP A 139 0.59 -8.75 7.88
N ARG A 140 1.16 -7.91 8.75
CA ARG A 140 2.59 -7.74 9.01
C ARG A 140 3.07 -8.58 10.20
N GLY A 141 2.18 -9.31 10.88
CA GLY A 141 2.53 -10.31 11.87
C GLY A 141 3.02 -11.62 11.24
N ASN A 142 3.84 -12.38 11.97
CA ASN A 142 4.38 -13.67 11.52
C ASN A 142 3.30 -14.69 11.12
N ASP A 143 2.08 -14.58 11.65
CA ASP A 143 0.98 -15.53 11.38
C ASP A 143 0.45 -15.52 9.93
N SER A 144 0.69 -14.46 9.16
CA SER A 144 0.18 -14.35 7.78
C SER A 144 1.01 -15.08 6.76
N PHE A 145 2.31 -15.22 7.02
CA PHE A 145 3.17 -16.04 6.16
C PHE A 145 2.62 -17.46 6.12
N TYR A 146 2.26 -18.01 7.28
CA TYR A 146 1.63 -19.31 7.38
C TYR A 146 0.29 -19.39 6.65
N ARG A 147 -0.59 -18.39 6.74
CA ARG A 147 -1.85 -18.42 5.96
C ARG A 147 -1.60 -18.34 4.47
N CYS A 148 -0.71 -17.47 4.00
CA CYS A 148 -0.47 -17.31 2.57
C CYS A 148 0.24 -18.53 1.97
N GLU A 149 1.19 -19.10 2.69
CA GLU A 149 1.86 -20.36 2.36
C GLU A 149 0.91 -21.55 2.45
N GLN A 150 0.01 -21.62 3.44
CA GLN A 150 -0.99 -22.69 3.51
C GLN A 150 -2.05 -22.59 2.41
N THR A 151 -2.53 -21.38 2.11
CA THR A 151 -3.57 -21.15 1.08
C THR A 151 -3.00 -21.28 -0.34
N HIS A 152 -1.73 -20.97 -0.58
CA HIS A 152 -1.16 -20.96 -1.95
C HIS A 152 0.02 -21.91 -2.18
N GLY A 153 0.70 -22.37 -1.14
CA GLY A 153 1.86 -23.26 -1.22
C GLY A 153 1.49 -24.69 -1.64
N GLY A 154 0.28 -25.16 -1.33
CA GLY A 154 -0.16 -26.52 -1.67
C GLY A 154 -0.62 -26.73 -3.11
N LEU A 155 -1.19 -25.72 -3.78
CA LEU A 155 -1.89 -25.93 -5.06
C LEU A 155 -1.28 -25.21 -6.27
N HIS A 156 -0.49 -24.13 -6.10
CA HIS A 156 -0.08 -23.32 -7.25
C HIS A 156 1.34 -22.77 -7.24
N GLY A 157 2.15 -22.99 -6.19
CA GLY A 157 3.56 -22.55 -6.15
C GLY A 157 3.73 -21.04 -6.40
N LEU A 158 2.71 -20.24 -6.07
CA LEU A 158 2.65 -18.81 -6.44
C LEU A 158 3.52 -17.94 -5.55
N HIS A 159 3.78 -18.41 -4.32
CA HIS A 159 4.69 -17.78 -3.39
C HIS A 159 5.95 -18.59 -3.30
N GLN A 160 7.05 -17.92 -3.56
CA GLN A 160 8.37 -18.42 -3.27
C GLN A 160 8.83 -17.77 -1.97
N LEU A 161 9.71 -18.46 -1.24
CA LEU A 161 10.49 -17.77 -0.21
C LEU A 161 11.28 -16.64 -0.88
N PRO A 162 11.49 -15.50 -0.20
CA PRO A 162 12.40 -14.47 -0.70
C PRO A 162 13.74 -15.08 -1.14
N LEU A 163 14.34 -14.56 -2.20
CA LEU A 163 15.69 -14.97 -2.60
C LEU A 163 16.63 -14.81 -1.42
N LEU A 164 17.51 -15.79 -1.22
CA LEU A 164 18.47 -15.88 -0.10
C LEU A 164 17.86 -16.24 1.26
N SER A 165 16.57 -16.56 1.36
CA SER A 165 16.02 -17.03 2.64
C SER A 165 16.70 -18.31 3.13
N PRO A 166 16.84 -18.49 4.46
CA PRO A 166 17.36 -19.73 5.03
C PRO A 166 16.50 -20.91 4.57
N ALA A 167 17.15 -22.00 4.17
CA ALA A 167 16.47 -23.22 3.77
C ALA A 167 16.37 -24.09 5.00
N SER A 168 15.34 -24.91 5.04
CA SER A 168 15.09 -25.84 6.12
C SER A 168 16.23 -26.83 6.33
N ASP A 169 17.11 -27.03 5.35
CA ASP A 169 18.19 -28.03 5.32
C ASP A 169 19.61 -27.48 5.57
N GLY A 170 19.78 -26.16 5.77
CA GLY A 170 21.05 -25.56 6.21
C GLY A 170 22.18 -25.45 5.16
N SER A 171 21.94 -25.75 3.87
CA SER A 171 22.96 -25.53 2.82
C SER A 171 22.86 -24.12 2.22
N ASP A 172 23.60 -23.16 2.77
CA ASP A 172 23.61 -21.77 2.23
C ASP A 172 24.41 -21.63 0.92
N GLY A 173 25.42 -22.48 0.69
CA GLY A 173 26.27 -22.40 -0.49
C GLY A 173 25.50 -22.64 -1.81
N ASP A 174 24.58 -23.59 -1.81
CA ASP A 174 23.80 -23.96 -3.00
C ASP A 174 22.82 -22.85 -3.40
N LYS A 175 22.28 -22.10 -2.45
CA LYS A 175 21.34 -21.01 -2.73
C LYS A 175 21.99 -19.85 -3.44
N LEU A 176 23.17 -19.44 -3.00
CA LEU A 176 23.85 -18.33 -3.64
C LEU A 176 24.18 -18.67 -5.10
N SER A 177 24.60 -19.92 -5.36
CA SER A 177 24.80 -20.45 -6.72
C SER A 177 23.50 -20.44 -7.54
N ALA A 178 22.37 -20.86 -6.94
CA ALA A 178 21.06 -20.81 -7.60
C ALA A 178 20.60 -19.36 -7.91
N VAL A 179 20.83 -18.42 -6.99
CA VAL A 179 20.55 -16.99 -7.18
C VAL A 179 21.43 -16.43 -8.30
N GLN A 180 22.72 -16.76 -8.31
CA GLN A 180 23.65 -16.35 -9.38
C GLN A 180 23.24 -16.91 -10.74
N THR A 181 22.77 -18.15 -10.79
CA THR A 181 22.23 -18.78 -12.01
C THR A 181 21.00 -18.04 -12.50
N THR A 182 20.06 -17.75 -11.59
CA THR A 182 18.84 -16.97 -11.87
C THR A 182 19.17 -15.60 -12.43
N LEU A 183 20.10 -14.89 -11.79
CA LEU A 183 20.54 -13.57 -12.21
C LEU A 183 21.29 -13.62 -13.54
N SER A 184 22.17 -14.60 -13.76
CA SER A 184 22.90 -14.77 -15.02
C SER A 184 21.95 -14.98 -16.20
N GLU A 185 20.95 -15.84 -16.02
CA GLU A 185 19.91 -16.04 -17.04
C GLU A 185 19.12 -14.76 -17.30
N TRP A 186 18.73 -14.04 -16.24
CA TRP A 186 18.08 -12.74 -16.36
C TRP A 186 18.94 -11.73 -17.12
N HIS A 187 20.24 -11.62 -16.84
CA HIS A 187 21.15 -10.74 -17.58
C HIS A 187 21.17 -11.09 -19.08
N SER A 188 21.27 -12.38 -19.40
CA SER A 188 21.26 -12.86 -20.77
C SER A 188 19.96 -12.54 -21.50
N ALA A 189 18.81 -12.73 -20.83
CA ALA A 189 17.50 -12.44 -21.39
C ALA A 189 17.25 -10.93 -21.54
N ALA A 190 17.63 -10.14 -20.53
CA ALA A 190 17.45 -8.69 -20.50
C ALA A 190 18.28 -7.96 -21.56
N ALA A 191 19.42 -8.51 -21.99
CA ALA A 191 20.21 -7.95 -23.10
C ALA A 191 19.37 -7.77 -24.39
N ARG A 192 18.33 -8.60 -24.59
CA ARG A 192 17.39 -8.50 -25.72
C ARG A 192 16.52 -7.25 -25.67
N LEU A 193 16.30 -6.66 -24.49
CA LEU A 193 15.45 -5.48 -24.31
C LEU A 193 16.04 -4.23 -25.00
N SER A 194 17.33 -4.24 -25.32
CA SER A 194 17.97 -3.21 -26.17
C SER A 194 17.38 -3.13 -27.58
N LEU A 195 16.74 -4.21 -28.07
CA LEU A 195 16.11 -4.27 -29.38
C LEU A 195 14.68 -3.69 -29.39
N VAL A 196 14.11 -3.41 -28.23
CA VAL A 196 12.80 -2.78 -28.11
C VAL A 196 12.89 -1.34 -28.59
N ALA A 197 11.84 -0.83 -29.23
CA ALA A 197 11.82 0.57 -29.66
C ALA A 197 11.94 1.49 -28.43
N PRO A 198 12.85 2.48 -28.43
CA PRO A 198 13.01 3.41 -27.31
C PRO A 198 11.69 4.10 -26.95
N GLY A 199 11.39 4.19 -25.65
CA GLY A 199 10.19 4.83 -25.13
C GLY A 199 8.89 4.05 -25.39
N ASN A 200 8.94 2.82 -25.91
CA ASN A 200 7.74 2.02 -26.17
C ASN A 200 7.37 1.11 -24.98
N LEU A 201 8.36 0.60 -24.25
CA LEU A 201 8.18 -0.45 -23.24
C LEU A 201 7.85 0.09 -21.85
N ALA A 202 6.76 -0.40 -21.25
CA ALA A 202 6.55 -0.41 -19.82
C ALA A 202 7.09 -1.71 -19.21
N LEU A 203 8.14 -1.63 -18.41
CA LEU A 203 8.80 -2.79 -17.80
C LEU A 203 8.52 -2.87 -16.29
N SER A 204 8.10 -4.04 -15.83
CA SER A 204 7.93 -4.34 -14.41
C SER A 204 8.86 -5.49 -14.00
N LEU A 205 9.68 -5.30 -12.97
CA LEU A 205 10.57 -6.32 -12.40
C LEU A 205 10.19 -6.60 -10.94
N VAL A 206 9.94 -7.87 -10.62
CA VAL A 206 9.72 -8.36 -9.25
C VAL A 206 10.80 -9.38 -8.90
N CYS A 207 11.57 -9.09 -7.87
CA CYS A 207 12.66 -9.92 -7.38
C CYS A 207 12.72 -9.76 -5.87
N ASP A 208 11.85 -10.43 -5.13
CA ASP A 208 11.83 -10.29 -3.67
C ASP A 208 13.05 -10.95 -3.03
N ILE A 209 13.87 -10.16 -2.33
CA ILE A 209 15.10 -10.59 -1.67
C ILE A 209 14.88 -10.58 -0.15
N ASP A 210 15.48 -11.53 0.54
CA ASP A 210 15.53 -11.56 2.00
C ASP A 210 16.41 -10.42 2.52
N LEU A 211 15.80 -9.50 3.27
CA LEU A 211 16.48 -8.34 3.83
C LEU A 211 17.49 -8.70 4.94
N GLN A 212 17.34 -9.88 5.56
CA GLN A 212 18.23 -10.31 6.64
C GLN A 212 19.55 -10.86 6.11
N HIS A 213 19.62 -11.19 4.82
CA HIS A 213 20.81 -11.77 4.25
C HIS A 213 21.91 -10.70 4.02
N PRO A 214 23.16 -10.93 4.43
CA PRO A 214 24.23 -9.93 4.33
C PRO A 214 24.55 -9.47 2.89
N GLN A 215 24.21 -10.28 1.89
CA GLN A 215 24.39 -9.98 0.46
C GLN A 215 23.14 -9.42 -0.23
N ALA A 216 22.07 -9.10 0.51
CA ALA A 216 20.80 -8.65 -0.06
C ALA A 216 20.97 -7.44 -1.00
N LEU A 217 21.79 -6.47 -0.59
CA LEU A 217 22.07 -5.26 -1.36
C LEU A 217 22.81 -5.55 -2.69
N ASP A 218 23.76 -6.47 -2.69
CA ASP A 218 24.55 -6.82 -3.88
C ASP A 218 23.72 -7.64 -4.88
N VAL A 219 22.88 -8.54 -4.38
CA VAL A 219 21.90 -9.27 -5.19
C VAL A 219 20.87 -8.30 -5.77
N ALA A 220 20.39 -7.32 -5.00
CA ALA A 220 19.48 -6.28 -5.46
C ALA A 220 20.10 -5.45 -6.60
N LYS A 221 21.35 -4.99 -6.44
CA LYS A 221 22.10 -4.29 -7.49
C LYS A 221 22.28 -5.14 -8.74
N SER A 222 22.60 -6.42 -8.58
CA SER A 222 22.77 -7.36 -9.68
C SER A 222 21.45 -7.59 -10.44
N ALA A 223 20.33 -7.74 -9.72
CA ALA A 223 19.00 -7.90 -10.34
C ALA A 223 18.61 -6.72 -11.23
N VAL A 224 18.99 -5.50 -10.85
CA VAL A 224 18.67 -4.29 -11.62
C VAL A 224 19.74 -3.88 -12.63
N ALA A 225 20.94 -4.47 -12.58
CA ALA A 225 22.06 -4.09 -13.44
C ALA A 225 21.73 -4.14 -14.94
N PRO A 226 21.03 -5.15 -15.49
CA PRO A 226 20.68 -5.17 -16.90
C PRO A 226 19.78 -4.01 -17.34
N ILE A 227 18.92 -3.51 -16.45
CA ILE A 227 18.03 -2.38 -16.73
C ILE A 227 18.85 -1.08 -16.81
N ARG A 228 19.89 -0.94 -15.96
CA ARG A 228 20.79 0.23 -15.98
C ARG A 228 21.67 0.31 -17.22
N LEU A 229 21.88 -0.81 -17.93
CA LEU A 229 22.62 -0.87 -19.18
C LEU A 229 21.79 -0.38 -20.38
N LEU A 230 20.48 -0.21 -20.22
CA LEU A 230 19.64 0.38 -21.26
C LEU A 230 19.93 1.89 -21.38
N PRO A 231 19.84 2.46 -22.60
CA PRO A 231 19.96 3.91 -22.77
C PRO A 231 18.96 4.69 -21.91
N PRO A 232 19.27 5.92 -21.47
CA PRO A 232 18.30 6.80 -20.83
C PRO A 232 17.07 7.01 -21.73
N SER A 233 15.88 7.06 -21.12
CA SER A 233 14.58 7.17 -21.82
C SER A 233 14.23 5.98 -22.73
N HIS A 234 14.96 4.87 -22.64
CA HIS A 234 14.65 3.66 -23.42
C HIS A 234 13.34 3.00 -22.97
N LEU A 235 12.98 3.14 -21.69
CA LEU A 235 11.71 2.67 -21.15
C LEU A 235 10.71 3.81 -21.02
N ARG A 236 9.44 3.56 -21.41
CA ARG A 236 8.31 4.48 -21.17
C ARG A 236 8.01 4.59 -19.69
N GLU A 237 7.96 3.43 -19.04
CA GLU A 237 7.65 3.25 -17.62
C GLU A 237 8.53 2.12 -17.09
N CYS A 238 9.00 2.27 -15.84
CA CYS A 238 9.73 1.24 -15.14
C CYS A 238 9.20 1.10 -13.72
N HIS A 239 8.94 -0.14 -13.30
CA HIS A 239 8.48 -0.49 -11.97
C HIS A 239 9.39 -1.59 -11.43
N ILE A 240 9.98 -1.39 -10.26
CA ILE A 240 10.91 -2.34 -9.67
C ILE A 240 10.48 -2.64 -8.24
N ARG A 241 10.44 -3.91 -7.87
CA ARG A 241 10.23 -4.40 -6.51
C ARG A 241 11.33 -5.41 -6.17
N LEU A 242 12.09 -5.12 -5.13
CA LEU A 242 13.27 -5.87 -4.68
C LEU A 242 13.09 -6.59 -3.33
N ALA A 243 12.01 -6.30 -2.60
CA ALA A 243 11.65 -7.05 -1.39
C ALA A 243 10.17 -6.91 -1.06
N LYS A 244 9.64 -7.91 -0.36
CA LYS A 244 8.25 -7.93 0.11
C LYS A 244 7.94 -6.88 1.18
N THR A 245 8.95 -6.41 1.90
CA THR A 245 8.83 -5.37 2.95
C THR A 245 9.61 -4.13 2.54
N ALA A 246 9.24 -2.98 3.09
CA ALA A 246 9.96 -1.74 2.84
C ALA A 246 11.38 -1.82 3.42
N ASP A 247 12.37 -1.40 2.62
CA ASP A 247 13.75 -1.21 3.03
C ASP A 247 14.32 0.01 2.30
N SER A 248 14.94 0.92 3.05
CA SER A 248 15.37 2.21 2.48
C SER A 248 16.49 2.08 1.44
N GLN A 249 17.44 1.15 1.64
CA GLN A 249 18.58 0.98 0.74
C GLN A 249 18.15 0.34 -0.58
N LEU A 250 17.34 -0.71 -0.50
CA LEU A 250 16.80 -1.37 -1.70
C LEU A 250 15.79 -0.47 -2.42
N GLN A 251 15.03 0.37 -1.71
CA GLN A 251 14.20 1.42 -2.34
C GLN A 251 15.03 2.43 -3.12
N GLU A 252 16.18 2.85 -2.59
CA GLU A 252 17.11 3.74 -3.31
C GLU A 252 17.64 3.06 -4.57
N VAL A 253 18.08 1.80 -4.49
CA VAL A 253 18.51 1.01 -5.66
C VAL A 253 17.41 0.91 -6.73
N ALA A 254 16.17 0.62 -6.32
CA ALA A 254 15.03 0.56 -7.22
C ALA A 254 14.71 1.94 -7.84
N ARG A 255 14.69 2.99 -7.01
CA ARG A 255 14.43 4.38 -7.43
C ARG A 255 15.44 4.85 -8.46
N ASP A 256 16.73 4.77 -8.15
CA ASP A 256 17.80 5.24 -9.02
C ASP A 256 17.77 4.53 -10.37
N THR A 257 17.53 3.21 -10.34
CA THR A 257 17.40 2.42 -11.58
C THR A 257 16.20 2.89 -12.41
N VAL A 258 15.01 3.06 -11.79
CA VAL A 258 13.82 3.51 -12.51
C VAL A 258 14.02 4.89 -13.10
N LEU A 259 14.56 5.84 -12.33
CA LEU A 259 14.81 7.20 -12.80
C LEU A 259 15.81 7.21 -13.96
N GLN A 260 16.93 6.49 -13.84
CA GLN A 260 17.92 6.35 -14.91
C GLN A 260 17.32 5.74 -16.18
N ALA A 261 16.61 4.61 -16.06
CA ALA A 261 16.07 3.89 -17.22
C ALA A 261 14.95 4.66 -17.94
N CYS A 262 14.23 5.52 -17.21
CA CYS A 262 13.24 6.43 -17.77
C CYS A 262 13.84 7.79 -18.22
N GLY A 263 15.16 7.97 -18.11
CA GLY A 263 15.85 9.22 -18.50
C GLY A 263 15.48 10.44 -17.65
N ILE A 264 15.01 10.20 -16.42
CA ILE A 264 14.72 11.27 -15.46
C ILE A 264 16.02 11.57 -14.72
N ALA A 265 16.48 12.83 -14.82
CA ALA A 265 17.69 13.28 -14.14
C ALA A 265 17.63 12.96 -12.64
N THR A 266 18.57 12.15 -12.16
CA THR A 266 18.73 11.91 -10.73
C THR A 266 19.40 13.13 -10.12
N VAL A 267 18.78 13.67 -9.06
CA VAL A 267 19.46 14.67 -8.24
C VAL A 267 20.62 13.92 -7.53
N PRO A 268 21.87 14.41 -7.58
CA PRO A 268 22.99 13.77 -6.93
C PRO A 268 22.65 13.47 -5.46
N SER A 269 22.71 12.19 -5.07
CA SER A 269 22.31 11.69 -3.75
C SER A 269 23.15 12.24 -2.59
N LYS A 270 24.28 12.91 -2.88
CA LYS A 270 25.02 13.73 -1.92
C LYS A 270 24.72 15.22 -2.14
N PRO A 271 23.72 15.79 -1.47
CA PRO A 271 23.72 17.23 -1.23
C PRO A 271 24.94 17.54 -0.34
N SER A 272 26.00 18.07 -0.96
CA SER A 272 27.10 18.69 -0.25
C SER A 272 26.51 19.83 0.58
N ASN A 273 26.51 19.68 1.90
CA ASN A 273 25.84 20.53 2.90
C ASN A 273 24.31 20.49 2.84
N THR A 274 23.73 19.74 3.78
CA THR A 274 22.30 19.58 4.00
C THR A 274 21.64 20.92 4.33
N VAL A 275 21.21 21.63 3.29
CA VAL A 275 20.10 22.58 3.42
C VAL A 275 18.88 21.76 3.82
N THR A 276 18.72 21.59 5.14
CA THR A 276 17.53 20.98 5.71
C THR A 276 16.35 21.89 5.42
N LEU A 277 15.12 21.36 5.33
CA LEU A 277 13.95 22.22 5.17
C LEU A 277 13.93 23.30 6.27
N THR A 278 14.39 22.96 7.48
CA THR A 278 14.52 23.88 8.62
C THR A 278 15.50 25.04 8.42
N THR A 279 16.50 24.92 7.55
CA THR A 279 17.42 26.02 7.22
C THR A 279 16.87 26.98 6.18
N LEU A 280 15.76 26.63 5.50
CA LEU A 280 15.13 27.53 4.54
C LEU A 280 14.36 28.66 5.27
N PRO A 281 14.34 29.89 4.71
CA PRO A 281 13.43 30.95 5.13
C PRO A 281 12.00 30.45 5.31
N ARG A 282 11.28 31.00 6.28
CA ARG A 282 9.93 30.54 6.65
C ARG A 282 8.99 30.54 5.44
N GLU A 283 9.12 31.52 4.57
CA GLU A 283 8.31 31.73 3.37
C GLU A 283 8.53 30.59 2.38
N LEU A 284 9.78 30.20 2.13
CA LEU A 284 10.11 29.07 1.26
C LEU A 284 9.67 27.74 1.87
N ARG A 285 9.79 27.59 3.20
CA ARG A 285 9.21 26.43 3.87
C ARG A 285 7.71 26.38 3.62
N ILE A 286 6.97 27.45 3.90
CA ILE A 286 5.52 27.49 3.66
C ILE A 286 5.19 27.17 2.21
N ARG A 287 5.88 27.78 1.23
CA ARG A 287 5.71 27.46 -0.19
C ARG A 287 5.97 25.99 -0.51
N ILE A 288 7.08 25.41 -0.03
CA ILE A 288 7.37 23.98 -0.23
C ILE A 288 6.26 23.13 0.39
N LEU A 289 5.79 23.49 1.60
CA LEU A 289 4.71 22.78 2.29
C LEU A 289 3.35 22.95 1.56
N GLU A 290 3.11 24.07 0.85
CA GLU A 290 1.92 24.27 -0.01
C GLU A 290 1.92 23.36 -1.25
N TYR A 291 3.10 23.02 -1.78
CA TYR A 291 3.27 22.21 -3.00
C TYR A 291 3.68 20.76 -2.75
N THR A 292 3.83 20.35 -1.50
CA THR A 292 4.09 18.96 -1.15
C THR A 292 2.79 18.33 -0.67
N ASP A 293 2.53 17.08 -1.07
CA ASP A 293 1.40 16.24 -0.62
C ASP A 293 1.61 15.81 0.84
N LEU A 294 1.75 16.84 1.66
CA LEU A 294 1.88 16.79 3.06
C LEU A 294 0.56 16.35 3.61
N VAL A 295 -0.49 17.14 3.36
CA VAL A 295 -1.83 16.85 3.84
C VAL A 295 -2.23 15.45 3.37
N THR A 296 -2.38 14.55 4.32
CA THR A 296 -2.89 13.23 4.00
C THR A 296 -4.25 13.41 3.38
N PRO A 297 -4.66 12.57 2.41
CA PRO A 297 -5.94 12.77 1.74
C PRO A 297 -7.14 12.89 2.69
N ALA A 298 -7.08 12.19 3.83
CA ALA A 298 -8.06 12.23 4.91
C ALA A 298 -7.78 13.29 5.99
N LYS A 299 -6.68 14.06 5.90
CA LYS A 299 -6.16 14.99 6.93
C LYS A 299 -5.87 14.34 8.29
N GLU A 300 -5.80 13.01 8.32
CA GLU A 300 -5.59 12.18 9.49
C GLU A 300 -4.39 11.26 9.24
N VAL A 301 -3.62 11.05 10.30
CA VAL A 301 -2.58 10.01 10.34
C VAL A 301 -2.75 9.22 11.60
N THR A 302 -2.71 7.91 11.43
CA THR A 302 -2.74 6.96 12.50
C THR A 302 -1.32 6.54 12.84
N TRP A 303 -0.95 6.55 14.12
CA TRP A 303 0.24 5.87 14.59
C TRP A 303 -0.14 4.62 15.39
N SER A 304 0.60 3.54 15.21
CA SER A 304 0.44 2.31 15.99
C SER A 304 1.81 1.71 16.29
N ARG A 305 2.01 1.28 17.54
CA ARG A 305 3.21 0.54 17.97
C ARG A 305 3.42 -0.78 17.24
N HIS A 306 2.34 -1.38 16.74
CA HIS A 306 2.40 -2.64 16.01
C HIS A 306 2.73 -2.45 14.52
N ASP A 307 2.64 -1.22 14.02
CA ASP A 307 3.01 -0.94 12.64
C ASP A 307 4.52 -0.66 12.57
N PRO A 308 5.34 -1.51 11.89
CA PRO A 308 6.78 -1.26 11.76
C PRO A 308 7.12 0.03 10.99
N ILE A 309 6.16 0.62 10.28
CA ILE A 309 6.33 1.92 9.60
C ILE A 309 6.03 3.09 10.56
N GLY A 310 5.46 2.80 11.73
CA GLY A 310 5.00 3.75 12.74
C GLY A 310 3.72 4.46 12.32
N TYR A 311 3.72 5.11 11.16
CA TYR A 311 2.57 5.85 10.66
C TYR A 311 1.85 5.10 9.54
N SER A 312 0.55 4.95 9.71
CA SER A 312 -0.38 4.55 8.68
C SER A 312 -1.39 5.68 8.45
N ILE A 313 -1.99 5.70 7.27
CA ILE A 313 -3.21 6.48 7.08
C ILE A 313 -4.32 5.48 6.88
N PHE A 314 -5.43 5.72 7.57
CA PHE A 314 -6.64 4.97 7.38
C PHE A 314 -7.47 5.65 6.29
N ALA A 315 -7.70 4.96 5.17
CA ALA A 315 -8.86 5.25 4.35
C ALA A 315 -9.94 4.26 4.71
N ARG A 316 -10.99 4.76 5.37
CA ARG A 316 -12.27 4.08 5.43
C ARG A 316 -12.87 4.17 4.04
N VAL A 317 -12.49 3.25 3.16
CA VAL A 317 -13.25 3.02 1.92
C VAL A 317 -14.42 2.14 2.33
N CYS A 318 -15.38 2.71 3.06
CA CYS A 318 -16.70 2.10 3.12
C CYS A 318 -17.24 2.16 1.70
N VAL A 319 -17.56 1.00 1.12
CA VAL A 319 -18.12 0.92 -0.24
C VAL A 319 -19.41 1.74 -0.35
N GLU A 320 -20.08 1.95 0.78
CA GLU A 320 -21.33 2.70 0.90
C GLU A 320 -21.12 4.22 0.85
N ASP A 321 -20.02 4.74 1.41
CA ASP A 321 -19.66 6.17 1.36
C ASP A 321 -18.87 6.50 0.09
N SER A 322 -19.56 6.38 -1.05
CA SER A 322 -19.06 6.68 -2.40
C SER A 322 -18.88 8.18 -2.67
N THR A 323 -18.37 8.93 -1.69
CA THR A 323 -18.04 10.34 -1.86
C THR A 323 -16.79 10.49 -2.74
N PRO A 324 -16.71 11.52 -3.62
CA PRO A 324 -15.52 11.79 -4.41
C PRO A 324 -14.23 11.91 -3.57
N SER A 325 -14.35 12.37 -2.33
CA SER A 325 -13.24 12.46 -1.37
C SER A 325 -12.69 11.09 -0.95
N ALA A 326 -13.57 10.11 -0.74
CA ALA A 326 -13.18 8.74 -0.41
C ALA A 326 -12.42 8.07 -1.57
N TYR A 327 -12.89 8.27 -2.81
CA TYR A 327 -12.19 7.78 -4.01
C TYR A 327 -10.84 8.47 -4.22
N HIS A 328 -10.81 9.79 -4.07
CA HIS A 328 -9.56 10.56 -4.15
C HIS A 328 -8.55 10.07 -3.11
N SER A 329 -9.01 9.79 -1.90
CA SER A 329 -8.24 9.22 -0.81
C SER A 329 -7.71 7.83 -1.18
N ALA A 330 -8.56 6.91 -1.63
CA ALA A 330 -8.22 5.52 -1.96
C ALA A 330 -7.01 5.39 -2.91
N GLN A 331 -6.83 6.32 -3.86
CA GLN A 331 -5.71 6.28 -4.81
C GLN A 331 -4.33 6.38 -4.14
N PHE A 332 -4.26 7.00 -2.96
CA PHE A 332 -3.03 7.15 -2.17
C PHE A 332 -2.83 6.00 -1.17
N PHE A 333 -3.81 5.11 -1.03
CA PHE A 333 -3.72 4.00 -0.09
C PHE A 333 -3.48 2.71 -0.81
N ALA A 334 -4.19 2.47 -1.90
CA ALA A 334 -4.32 1.14 -2.46
C ALA A 334 -3.85 1.09 -3.91
N CYS A 335 -2.61 1.55 -4.19
CA CYS A 335 -2.07 1.48 -5.55
C CYS A 335 -2.02 0.05 -6.10
N TRP A 336 -2.07 -0.97 -5.22
CA TRP A 336 -2.17 -2.37 -5.60
C TRP A 336 -3.58 -2.88 -5.84
N PHE A 337 -4.61 -2.24 -5.26
CA PHE A 337 -6.00 -2.59 -5.55
C PHE A 337 -6.31 -2.32 -7.02
N GLY A 338 -5.53 -1.44 -7.64
CA GLY A 338 -5.83 -0.91 -8.94
C GLY A 338 -7.14 -0.17 -8.94
N TYR A 339 -7.41 0.48 -10.05
CA TYR A 339 -8.72 1.04 -10.34
C TYR A 339 -9.82 -0.05 -10.49
N SER A 340 -9.66 -1.25 -9.90
CA SER A 340 -10.64 -2.33 -9.97
C SER A 340 -12.02 -1.91 -9.43
N LEU A 341 -12.05 -0.98 -8.46
CA LEU A 341 -13.29 -0.37 -7.97
C LEU A 341 -13.93 0.63 -8.95
N ILE A 342 -13.22 1.06 -9.99
CA ILE A 342 -13.65 2.07 -10.99
C ILE A 342 -13.40 1.57 -12.43
N GLY A 343 -13.30 0.25 -12.64
CA GLY A 343 -13.13 -0.35 -13.98
C GLY A 343 -11.80 -0.08 -14.70
N GLY A 344 -10.78 0.46 -14.03
CA GLY A 344 -9.48 0.67 -14.67
C GLY A 344 -8.68 -0.62 -14.87
N PRO A 345 -7.62 -0.57 -15.69
CA PRO A 345 -6.87 -1.76 -16.07
C PRO A 345 -6.20 -2.43 -14.88
N PRO A 346 -6.11 -3.78 -14.88
CA PRO A 346 -5.43 -4.52 -13.82
C PRO A 346 -4.00 -4.00 -13.67
N THR A 347 -3.56 -3.78 -12.43
CA THR A 347 -2.24 -3.21 -12.19
C THR A 347 -1.14 -4.20 -12.59
N ASN A 348 0.07 -3.70 -12.80
CA ASN A 348 1.24 -4.56 -13.01
C ASN A 348 1.62 -5.35 -11.73
N GLY A 349 0.87 -5.21 -10.62
CA GLY A 349 1.21 -5.69 -9.28
C GLY A 349 1.45 -4.52 -8.32
N CYS A 350 1.78 -4.84 -7.06
CA CYS A 350 2.09 -3.81 -6.06
C CYS A 350 3.56 -3.39 -6.13
N PHE A 351 3.79 -2.15 -6.60
CA PHE A 351 5.09 -1.46 -6.55
C PHE A 351 5.06 -0.31 -5.53
N CYS A 352 4.31 -0.52 -4.45
CA CYS A 352 4.10 0.48 -3.41
C CYS A 352 5.35 0.64 -2.54
N ARG A 353 6.00 1.81 -2.61
CA ARG A 353 7.15 2.13 -1.74
C ARG A 353 6.83 2.14 -0.24
N SER A 354 5.57 2.35 0.15
CA SER A 354 5.21 2.30 1.58
C SER A 354 4.97 0.87 2.08
N ARG A 355 5.05 -0.14 1.20
CA ARG A 355 4.84 -1.55 1.57
C ARG A 355 6.02 -2.44 1.23
N HIS A 356 6.73 -2.13 0.16
CA HIS A 356 7.78 -2.95 -0.41
C HIS A 356 9.07 -2.16 -0.56
N ALA A 357 10.18 -2.86 -0.72
CA ALA A 357 11.39 -2.27 -1.24
C ALA A 357 11.24 -2.08 -2.75
N ALA A 358 10.38 -1.15 -3.14
CA ALA A 358 9.92 -0.96 -4.50
C ALA A 358 9.86 0.51 -4.87
N PHE A 359 9.96 0.79 -6.16
CA PHE A 359 9.76 2.12 -6.71
C PHE A 359 9.00 2.05 -8.04
N SER A 360 8.12 3.03 -8.23
CA SER A 360 7.39 3.26 -9.47
C SER A 360 6.96 4.72 -9.54
N LEU A 361 7.07 5.31 -10.74
CA LEU A 361 6.59 6.67 -11.01
C LEU A 361 5.06 6.81 -10.93
N THR A 362 4.33 5.70 -11.08
CA THR A 362 2.86 5.68 -11.01
C THR A 362 2.35 5.35 -9.61
N CYS A 363 3.23 5.00 -8.68
CA CYS A 363 2.88 4.78 -7.28
C CYS A 363 2.58 6.12 -6.61
N LYS A 364 1.30 6.44 -6.44
CA LYS A 364 0.82 7.59 -5.68
C LYS A 364 0.66 7.31 -4.19
N CYS A 365 1.03 6.12 -3.71
CA CYS A 365 0.84 5.81 -2.30
C CYS A 365 1.56 6.83 -1.41
N TRP A 366 0.80 7.39 -0.48
CA TRP A 366 1.34 8.33 0.47
C TRP A 366 2.29 7.59 1.41
N ALA A 367 3.42 8.23 1.71
CA ALA A 367 4.35 7.80 2.72
C ALA A 367 4.65 9.03 3.60
N PRO A 368 4.68 8.86 4.93
CA PRO A 368 4.90 9.98 5.84
C PRO A 368 6.25 10.62 5.54
N PRO A 369 6.30 11.92 5.19
CA PRO A 369 7.56 12.63 5.14
C PRO A 369 7.95 12.92 6.59
N GLY A 370 8.49 11.91 7.29
CA GLY A 370 8.73 11.94 8.74
C GLY A 370 9.30 13.27 9.26
N PRO A 371 10.33 13.86 8.61
CA PRO A 371 10.87 15.15 9.04
C PRO A 371 9.95 16.36 8.80
N LEU A 372 9.11 16.35 7.76
CA LEU A 372 8.24 17.47 7.39
C LEU A 372 6.90 17.47 8.12
N PHE A 373 6.43 16.26 8.42
CA PHE A 373 5.16 16.00 9.09
C PHE A 373 5.07 16.68 10.47
N LEU A 374 6.22 16.87 11.11
CA LEU A 374 6.34 17.41 12.46
C LEU A 374 6.56 18.93 12.54
N ILE A 375 6.48 19.63 11.40
CA ILE A 375 6.79 21.06 11.27
C ILE A 375 5.61 21.87 10.71
N CYS A 376 4.75 21.26 9.90
CA CYS A 376 3.69 21.98 9.21
C CYS A 376 2.43 22.15 10.07
N ARG A 377 2.07 23.42 10.32
CA ARG A 377 0.94 23.84 11.18
C ARG A 377 -0.44 23.42 10.67
N THR A 378 -0.55 22.98 9.43
CA THR A 378 -1.82 22.55 8.82
C THR A 378 -2.08 21.06 9.07
N PHE A 379 -1.05 20.29 9.41
CA PHE A 379 -1.20 18.94 9.95
C PHE A 379 -1.44 19.01 11.41
N ASN A 380 -2.54 18.45 11.88
CA ASN A 380 -2.78 18.48 13.31
C ASN A 380 -3.51 17.27 13.85
N ARG A 381 -4.11 16.40 13.01
CA ARG A 381 -4.85 15.24 13.52
C ARG A 381 -4.02 13.97 13.48
N PHE A 382 -3.37 13.70 14.61
CA PHE A 382 -2.76 12.40 14.91
C PHE A 382 -3.77 11.56 15.68
N ILE A 383 -3.99 10.35 15.20
CA ILE A 383 -4.79 9.35 15.88
C ILE A 383 -3.81 8.30 16.36
N VAL A 384 -3.63 8.17 17.68
CA VAL A 384 -2.76 7.14 18.25
C VAL A 384 -3.63 5.96 18.63
N HIS A 385 -3.42 4.82 17.98
CA HIS A 385 -4.12 3.59 18.30
C HIS A 385 -3.19 2.60 18.98
N ASP A 386 -3.70 1.99 20.04
CA ASP A 386 -3.01 0.93 20.77
C ASP A 386 -3.30 -0.46 20.20
N PHE A 387 -4.41 -0.61 19.47
CA PHE A 387 -4.81 -1.88 18.91
C PHE A 387 -4.64 -1.87 17.38
N SER A 388 -4.29 -3.04 16.84
CA SER A 388 -4.46 -3.28 15.41
C SER A 388 -5.95 -3.37 15.14
N TRP A 389 -6.53 -2.36 14.49
CA TRP A 389 -7.92 -2.31 14.05
C TRP A 389 -8.34 -3.46 13.12
N ARG A 390 -7.44 -4.41 12.84
CA ARG A 390 -7.57 -5.32 11.71
C ARG A 390 -8.22 -6.64 12.04
N LEU A 391 -8.03 -7.26 13.21
CA LEU A 391 -8.47 -8.65 13.40
C LEU A 391 -8.73 -9.10 14.84
N GLU A 392 -8.43 -8.29 15.85
CA GLU A 392 -8.67 -8.71 17.22
C GLU A 392 -10.00 -8.16 17.73
N PRO A 393 -10.84 -8.99 18.39
CA PRO A 393 -11.99 -8.48 19.12
C PRO A 393 -11.53 -7.39 20.09
N VAL A 394 -12.43 -6.45 20.40
CA VAL A 394 -12.23 -5.36 21.37
C VAL A 394 -11.25 -5.80 22.47
N PRO A 395 -10.16 -5.05 22.72
CA PRO A 395 -9.05 -5.51 23.55
C PRO A 395 -9.57 -6.19 24.81
N THR A 396 -9.18 -7.46 24.99
CA THR A 396 -9.56 -8.23 26.16
C THR A 396 -8.94 -7.55 27.37
N TYR A 397 -9.79 -7.15 28.31
CA TYR A 397 -9.31 -6.72 29.62
C TYR A 397 -8.62 -7.91 30.31
N PRO A 398 -7.42 -7.75 30.88
CA PRO A 398 -6.67 -6.49 31.10
C PRO A 398 -5.82 -6.04 29.90
N TYR A 399 -5.63 -4.73 29.76
CA TYR A 399 -4.76 -4.11 28.75
C TYR A 399 -3.34 -4.71 28.78
N PRO A 400 -2.76 -5.16 27.66
CA PRO A 400 -1.59 -6.05 27.69
C PRO A 400 -0.24 -5.33 27.80
N HIS A 401 -0.20 -4.00 27.82
CA HIS A 401 1.06 -3.25 27.76
C HIS A 401 1.33 -2.42 29.01
N GLU A 402 2.59 -2.36 29.43
CA GLU A 402 3.00 -1.55 30.58
C GLU A 402 2.85 -0.04 30.37
N ARG A 403 2.73 0.42 29.12
CA ARG A 403 2.67 1.83 28.72
C ARG A 403 1.64 2.06 27.64
N LEU A 404 0.94 3.18 27.69
CA LEU A 404 -0.01 3.57 26.64
C LEU A 404 0.74 3.85 25.33
N ALA A 405 0.16 3.47 24.19
CA ALA A 405 0.69 3.83 22.87
C ALA A 405 0.88 5.35 22.74
N ALA A 406 -0.02 6.15 23.31
CA ALA A 406 0.10 7.61 23.34
C ALA A 406 1.36 8.08 24.09
N SER A 407 1.69 7.43 25.21
CA SER A 407 2.90 7.78 25.98
C SER A 407 4.18 7.51 25.19
N GLU A 408 4.25 6.34 24.56
CA GLU A 408 5.37 5.93 23.71
C GLU A 408 5.51 6.88 22.51
N PHE A 409 4.40 7.14 21.81
CA PHE A 409 4.36 8.06 20.68
C PHE A 409 4.91 9.44 21.05
N LEU A 410 4.45 10.01 22.16
CA LEU A 410 4.83 11.37 22.58
C LEU A 410 6.27 11.48 23.08
N ARG A 411 6.80 10.44 23.73
CA ARG A 411 8.14 10.47 24.33
C ARG A 411 9.24 10.00 23.39
N GLU A 412 8.95 9.05 22.52
CA GLU A 412 9.97 8.33 21.74
C GLU A 412 9.84 8.55 20.23
N VAL A 413 8.61 8.75 19.73
CA VAL A 413 8.39 8.89 18.28
C VAL A 413 8.39 10.36 17.86
N VAL A 414 7.74 11.23 18.62
CA VAL A 414 7.67 12.66 18.32
C VAL A 414 8.94 13.35 18.84
N PRO A 415 9.77 13.97 17.97
CA PRO A 415 10.90 14.76 18.40
C PRO A 415 10.46 15.85 19.38
N THR A 416 11.20 16.00 20.48
CA THR A 416 10.87 16.96 21.56
C THR A 416 10.55 18.37 21.04
N ARG A 417 11.31 18.87 20.07
CA ARG A 417 11.13 20.20 19.47
C ARG A 417 9.83 20.37 18.67
N SER A 418 9.18 19.27 18.33
CA SER A 418 7.96 19.24 17.53
C SER A 418 6.69 19.16 18.38
N LEU A 419 6.82 18.82 19.67
CA LEU A 419 5.70 18.73 20.61
C LEU A 419 4.95 20.06 20.75
N ALA A 420 5.64 21.19 20.68
CA ALA A 420 5.00 22.52 20.71
C ALA A 420 4.03 22.78 19.54
N TYR A 421 4.09 21.97 18.48
CA TYR A 421 3.16 22.04 17.34
C TYR A 421 2.06 20.99 17.39
N LEU A 422 2.09 20.08 18.36
CA LEU A 422 1.03 19.09 18.51
C LEU A 422 -0.27 19.80 18.89
N ARG A 423 -1.35 19.49 18.17
CA ARG A 423 -2.67 20.05 18.45
C ARG A 423 -3.70 19.03 18.87
N PHE A 424 -3.81 17.89 18.18
CA PHE A 424 -4.80 16.87 18.54
C PHE A 424 -4.08 15.59 18.94
N LEU A 425 -4.64 14.94 19.95
CA LEU A 425 -4.20 13.65 20.47
C LEU A 425 -5.46 12.87 20.85
N ASP A 426 -5.60 11.66 20.31
CA ASP A 426 -6.68 10.72 20.59
C ASP A 426 -6.07 9.44 21.21
N TRP A 427 -6.69 8.84 22.25
CA TRP A 427 -6.18 7.61 22.90
C TRP A 427 -7.26 6.82 23.71
N PRO A 428 -7.09 5.50 23.95
CA PRO A 428 -8.01 4.65 24.73
C PRO A 428 -7.65 4.52 26.24
N GLY A 429 -8.60 4.07 27.10
CA GLY A 429 -8.45 3.86 28.57
C GLY A 429 -8.10 2.41 29.01
N THR A 430 -7.89 1.95 30.26
CA THR A 430 -7.83 2.51 31.65
C THR A 430 -7.49 1.44 32.71
N GLN A 431 -7.28 1.86 33.97
CA GLN A 431 -6.95 1.10 35.20
C GLN A 431 -5.77 0.11 35.09
N HIS A 432 -4.84 0.42 34.22
CA HIS A 432 -3.61 -0.34 34.04
C HIS A 432 -2.42 0.41 34.65
N PRO A 433 -1.33 -0.26 35.08
CA PRO A 433 -0.04 0.38 35.38
C PRO A 433 0.42 1.41 34.34
N ALA A 434 0.00 1.25 33.09
CA ALA A 434 0.20 2.22 32.00
C ALA A 434 -0.31 3.65 32.33
N MET A 435 -1.28 3.79 33.24
CA MET A 435 -1.75 5.08 33.72
C MET A 435 -0.70 5.84 34.53
N GLN A 436 0.23 5.15 35.19
CA GLN A 436 1.35 5.80 35.89
C GLN A 436 2.37 6.36 34.90
N ASP A 437 2.67 5.62 33.82
CA ASP A 437 3.49 6.14 32.72
C ASP A 437 2.78 7.31 32.01
N TRP A 438 1.45 7.25 31.85
CA TRP A 438 0.68 8.35 31.29
C TRP A 438 0.79 9.62 32.14
N ARG A 439 0.59 9.53 33.47
CA ARG A 439 0.80 10.65 34.39
C ARG A 439 2.19 11.26 34.24
N THR A 440 3.22 10.40 34.28
CA THR A 440 4.62 10.80 34.09
C THR A 440 4.84 11.47 32.73
N THR A 441 4.19 10.97 31.68
CA THR A 441 4.26 11.53 30.33
C THR A 441 3.64 12.92 30.28
N VAL A 442 2.46 13.10 30.88
CA VAL A 442 1.77 14.40 30.91
C VAL A 442 2.57 15.43 31.70
N ASP A 443 3.15 15.05 32.84
CA ASP A 443 4.02 15.91 33.62
C ASP A 443 5.25 16.34 32.80
N TRP A 444 5.86 15.40 32.06
CA TRP A 444 6.97 15.66 31.16
C TRP A 444 6.59 16.57 29.98
N LEU A 445 5.39 16.39 29.41
CA LEU A 445 4.86 17.18 28.31
C LEU A 445 4.63 18.64 28.69
N ARG A 446 4.34 18.92 29.96
CA ARG A 446 4.07 20.28 30.47
C ARG A 446 5.15 21.29 30.10
N ALA A 447 6.41 20.87 30.10
CA ALA A 447 7.55 21.74 29.78
C ALA A 447 7.83 21.88 28.27
N LYS A 448 7.09 21.15 27.41
CA LYS A 448 7.41 20.96 25.99
C LYS A 448 6.27 21.33 25.03
N LEU A 449 5.03 21.29 25.52
CA LEU A 449 3.86 21.68 24.76
C LEU A 449 3.67 23.20 24.76
N ASN A 450 2.87 23.69 23.81
CA ASN A 450 2.33 25.03 23.79
C ASN A 450 0.84 24.93 24.18
N PRO A 451 0.48 24.99 25.48
CA PRO A 451 -0.88 24.70 25.93
C PRO A 451 -1.97 25.54 25.24
N PRO A 452 -1.78 26.86 24.99
CA PRO A 452 -2.76 27.66 24.25
C PRO A 452 -3.05 27.18 22.81
N ALA A 453 -2.13 26.43 22.20
CA ALA A 453 -2.30 25.92 20.84
C ALA A 453 -2.87 24.49 20.78
N LEU A 454 -2.90 23.78 21.91
CA LEU A 454 -3.30 22.38 22.01
C LEU A 454 -4.84 22.26 22.07
N THR A 455 -5.40 21.38 21.24
CA THR A 455 -6.82 21.02 21.20
C THR A 455 -6.97 19.54 21.50
N LEU A 456 -7.19 19.21 22.78
CA LEU A 456 -7.44 17.84 23.19
C LEU A 456 -8.84 17.42 22.75
N ARG A 457 -8.94 16.31 22.01
CA ARG A 457 -10.23 15.69 21.67
C ARG A 457 -10.23 14.32 22.31
N LEU A 458 -11.20 14.07 23.19
CA LEU A 458 -11.43 12.72 23.69
C LEU A 458 -12.50 12.08 22.81
N ILE A 459 -12.12 11.02 22.10
CA ILE A 459 -13.08 10.19 21.37
C ILE A 459 -13.31 8.93 22.19
N VAL A 460 -14.42 8.94 22.92
CA VAL A 460 -14.92 7.78 23.64
C VAL A 460 -15.64 6.88 22.64
N ALA A 461 -14.93 5.89 22.10
CA ALA A 461 -15.50 4.95 21.14
C ALA A 461 -16.42 3.93 21.84
N HIS A 462 -17.72 3.98 21.53
CA HIS A 462 -18.53 2.85 21.02
C HIS A 462 -20.01 3.27 20.94
N THR A 463 -20.35 4.00 19.90
CA THR A 463 -21.68 3.99 19.27
C THR A 463 -21.41 4.22 17.78
N THR A 464 -21.23 3.15 17.02
CA THR A 464 -21.48 3.25 15.58
C THR A 464 -22.99 3.22 15.45
N ASP A 465 -23.58 4.29 14.94
CA ASP A 465 -25.03 4.48 14.84
C ASP A 465 -25.74 3.37 14.03
N ASP A 466 -25.01 2.59 13.25
CA ASP A 466 -25.59 1.77 12.19
C ASP A 466 -25.94 0.32 12.60
N THR A 467 -25.48 -0.18 13.74
CA THR A 467 -25.94 -1.47 14.26
C THR A 467 -25.90 -1.50 15.80
N PRO A 468 -27.02 -1.77 16.51
CA PRO A 468 -26.98 -2.21 17.89
C PRO A 468 -26.34 -3.60 17.89
N ASP A 469 -25.01 -3.63 17.88
CA ASP A 469 -24.22 -4.85 17.91
C ASP A 469 -24.65 -5.73 19.08
N VAL A 470 -24.63 -7.04 18.86
CA VAL A 470 -24.95 -8.08 19.86
C VAL A 470 -24.06 -7.98 21.12
N TYR A 471 -23.00 -7.17 21.06
CA TYR A 471 -22.10 -6.81 22.17
C TYR A 471 -22.65 -5.73 23.12
N TYR A 472 -23.73 -5.02 22.77
CA TYR A 472 -24.45 -4.17 23.73
C TYR A 472 -25.43 -5.01 24.56
N SER A 473 -24.92 -6.02 25.26
CA SER A 473 -25.60 -6.48 26.47
C SER A 473 -25.81 -5.27 27.38
N THR A 474 -26.95 -5.19 28.07
CA THR A 474 -27.22 -4.12 29.04
C THR A 474 -26.01 -3.92 29.95
N ILE A 475 -25.27 -2.82 29.75
CA ILE A 475 -24.14 -2.44 30.61
C ILE A 475 -24.70 -2.25 32.00
N THR A 476 -24.17 -3.01 32.96
CA THR A 476 -24.57 -2.85 34.36
C THR A 476 -24.09 -1.51 34.90
N THR A 477 -24.77 -0.96 35.90
CA THR A 477 -24.34 0.29 36.57
C THR A 477 -22.89 0.22 37.04
N GLU A 478 -22.44 -0.96 37.51
CA GLU A 478 -21.07 -1.17 37.97
C GLU A 478 -20.05 -1.06 36.82
N GLU A 479 -20.33 -1.68 35.67
CA GLU A 479 -19.50 -1.59 34.47
C GLU A 479 -19.45 -0.16 33.93
N GLY A 480 -20.60 0.53 33.89
CA GLY A 480 -20.67 1.94 33.53
C GLY A 480 -19.82 2.82 34.48
N GLY A 481 -19.90 2.56 35.79
CA GLY A 481 -19.06 3.24 36.78
C GLY A 481 -17.57 2.97 36.62
N LYS A 482 -17.18 1.73 36.24
CA LYS A 482 -15.79 1.39 35.90
C LYS A 482 -15.31 2.18 34.68
N ILE A 483 -16.09 2.21 33.60
CA ILE A 483 -15.81 2.94 32.35
C ILE A 483 -15.69 4.46 32.58
N MET A 484 -16.53 5.02 33.45
CA MET A 484 -16.49 6.46 33.76
C MET A 484 -15.29 6.85 34.63
N ARG A 485 -14.99 6.07 35.69
CA ARG A 485 -13.78 6.29 36.51
C ARG A 485 -12.52 6.21 35.67
N ALA A 486 -12.49 5.23 34.79
CA ALA A 486 -11.53 5.11 33.73
C ALA A 486 -11.34 6.42 32.94
N TYR A 487 -12.38 6.97 32.31
CA TYR A 487 -12.22 8.24 31.57
C TYR A 487 -11.75 9.39 32.44
N ILE A 488 -12.14 9.42 33.72
CA ILE A 488 -11.71 10.45 34.65
C ILE A 488 -10.23 10.30 35.00
N ASP A 489 -9.76 9.09 35.33
CA ASP A 489 -8.35 8.80 35.59
C ASP A 489 -7.46 9.15 34.39
N LEU A 490 -8.02 9.04 33.19
CA LEU A 490 -7.38 9.37 31.93
C LEU A 490 -7.25 10.87 31.70
N LEU A 491 -8.30 11.62 32.04
CA LEU A 491 -8.37 13.08 31.87
C LEU A 491 -7.72 13.85 33.03
N GLN A 492 -7.65 13.27 34.23
CA GLN A 492 -7.13 13.92 35.42
C GLN A 492 -5.71 14.49 35.21
N PRO A 493 -4.73 13.75 34.63
CA PRO A 493 -3.38 14.28 34.45
C PRO A 493 -3.36 15.48 33.50
N LEU A 494 -4.23 15.48 32.48
CA LEU A 494 -4.29 16.56 31.48
C LEU A 494 -4.76 17.88 32.04
N ARG A 495 -5.50 17.88 33.17
CA ARG A 495 -5.84 19.12 33.88
C ARG A 495 -4.60 19.92 34.26
N GLN A 496 -3.47 19.24 34.50
CA GLN A 496 -2.22 19.92 34.84
C GLN A 496 -1.62 20.75 33.70
N LEU A 497 -1.97 20.43 32.44
CA LEU A 497 -1.50 21.17 31.27
C LEU A 497 -2.21 22.53 31.10
N VAL A 498 -3.28 22.77 31.86
CA VAL A 498 -4.19 23.90 31.67
C VAL A 498 -4.18 24.75 32.95
N LYS A 499 -3.13 25.54 33.14
CA LYS A 499 -3.04 26.43 34.31
C LYS A 499 -3.87 27.72 34.16
N ASP A 500 -4.29 28.07 32.94
CA ASP A 500 -4.98 29.33 32.63
C ASP A 500 -6.25 29.08 31.79
N ASP A 501 -7.39 28.88 32.47
CA ASP A 501 -8.83 28.99 32.11
C ASP A 501 -9.44 28.49 30.78
N GLY A 502 -8.67 28.14 29.74
CA GLY A 502 -9.25 27.79 28.44
C GLY A 502 -9.89 26.38 28.35
N LEU A 503 -9.22 25.38 28.91
CA LEU A 503 -9.64 23.96 28.82
C LEU A 503 -10.30 23.44 30.11
N GLY A 504 -10.11 24.10 31.26
CA GLY A 504 -10.74 23.71 32.53
C GLY A 504 -12.27 23.78 32.45
N GLY A 505 -12.79 24.83 31.80
CA GLY A 505 -14.22 24.95 31.47
C GLY A 505 -14.69 23.99 30.36
N TRP A 506 -13.80 23.44 29.53
CA TRP A 506 -14.14 22.41 28.54
C TRP A 506 -14.26 21.04 29.19
N VAL A 507 -13.30 20.63 30.02
CA VAL A 507 -13.33 19.33 30.74
C VAL A 507 -14.55 19.25 31.67
N TYR A 508 -14.93 20.36 32.32
CA TYR A 508 -16.14 20.41 33.14
C TYR A 508 -17.43 20.28 32.30
N ARG A 509 -17.53 20.99 31.17
CA ARG A 509 -18.68 20.89 30.25
C ARG A 509 -18.81 19.52 29.60
N GLU A 510 -17.70 18.92 29.15
CA GLU A 510 -17.71 17.57 28.60
C GLU A 510 -17.99 16.52 29.68
N LYS A 511 -17.52 16.70 30.93
CA LYS A 511 -17.91 15.82 32.04
C LYS A 511 -19.43 15.80 32.22
N ILE A 512 -20.07 16.97 32.20
CA ILE A 512 -21.53 17.09 32.28
C ILE A 512 -22.21 16.43 31.06
N ALA A 513 -21.76 16.74 29.84
CA ALA A 513 -22.35 16.20 28.62
C ALA A 513 -22.13 14.67 28.47
N LEU A 514 -21.04 14.13 29.00
CA LEU A 514 -20.76 12.69 29.03
C LEU A 514 -21.61 12.00 30.09
N LYS A 515 -21.76 12.61 31.28
CA LYS A 515 -22.71 12.16 32.32
C LYS A 515 -24.13 12.11 31.75
N GLU A 516 -24.59 13.20 31.12
CA GLU A 516 -25.92 13.29 30.53
C GLU A 516 -26.16 12.19 29.49
N ARG A 517 -25.20 11.96 28.59
CA ARG A 517 -25.30 10.89 27.58
C ARG A 517 -25.29 9.49 28.20
N ALA A 518 -24.45 9.24 29.20
CA ALA A 518 -24.40 7.96 29.90
C ALA A 518 -25.71 7.70 30.67
N GLU A 519 -26.22 8.71 31.37
CA GLU A 519 -27.50 8.65 32.09
C GLU A 519 -28.68 8.42 31.14
N ARG A 520 -28.74 9.16 30.02
CA ARG A 520 -29.76 8.97 28.97
C ARG A 520 -29.69 7.57 28.37
N HIS A 521 -28.50 7.03 28.14
CA HIS A 521 -28.31 5.68 27.61
C HIS A 521 -28.74 4.59 28.61
N VAL A 522 -28.36 4.71 29.88
CA VAL A 522 -28.69 3.73 30.93
C VAL A 522 -30.17 3.78 31.32
N MET A 523 -30.76 4.97 31.39
CA MET A 523 -32.16 5.14 31.84
C MET A 523 -33.19 5.13 30.69
N GLY A 524 -32.77 5.31 29.43
CA GLY A 524 -33.66 5.31 28.27
C GLY A 524 -34.81 6.32 28.41
N ALA A 525 -36.04 5.88 28.11
CA ALA A 525 -37.25 6.72 28.21
C ALA A 525 -37.51 7.28 29.62
N ARG A 526 -36.95 6.67 30.66
CA ARG A 526 -37.04 7.18 32.03
C ARG A 526 -36.24 8.47 32.22
N TYR A 527 -35.11 8.62 31.52
CA TYR A 527 -34.34 9.88 31.53
C TYR A 527 -35.21 11.02 31.04
N GLU A 528 -35.77 10.88 29.83
CA GLU A 528 -36.61 11.91 29.21
C GLU A 528 -37.84 12.24 30.08
N SER A 529 -38.46 11.24 30.72
CA SER A 529 -39.60 11.45 31.63
C SER A 529 -39.23 12.22 32.92
N LEU A 530 -38.01 12.04 33.44
CA LEU A 530 -37.53 12.78 34.61
C LEU A 530 -37.32 14.26 34.28
N TYR A 531 -36.75 14.57 33.12
CA TYR A 531 -36.43 15.94 32.72
C TYR A 531 -37.60 16.68 32.05
N ALA A 532 -38.54 15.98 31.40
CA ALA A 532 -39.74 16.61 30.79
C ALA A 532 -40.72 17.22 31.81
N ASN A 533 -40.61 16.85 33.09
CA ASN A 533 -41.49 17.34 34.15
C ASN A 533 -40.85 18.42 35.05
N GLU A 534 -39.74 19.04 34.61
CA GLU A 534 -38.97 20.03 35.40
C GLU A 534 -38.62 19.56 36.83
N ARG A 535 -38.56 18.24 37.06
CA ARG A 535 -38.20 17.72 38.38
C ARG A 535 -36.71 18.00 38.60
N GLU A 536 -36.40 18.67 39.72
CA GLU A 536 -35.00 18.91 40.13
C GLU A 536 -34.25 17.57 40.14
N GLU A 537 -33.08 17.56 39.48
CA GLU A 537 -32.11 16.47 39.56
C GLU A 537 -31.92 16.12 41.05
N PRO A 538 -31.90 14.83 41.45
CA PRO A 538 -31.62 14.48 42.84
C PRO A 538 -30.35 15.20 43.28
N LYS A 539 -30.45 16.04 44.34
CA LYS A 539 -29.39 16.99 44.77
C LYS A 539 -28.03 16.33 45.08
N ARG A 540 -28.02 15.01 45.12
CA ARG A 540 -26.85 14.13 45.03
C ARG A 540 -27.27 12.96 44.17
N SER A 541 -26.83 12.88 42.93
CA SER A 541 -26.84 11.58 42.27
C SER A 541 -25.71 10.75 42.89
N GLU A 542 -25.87 9.42 42.99
CA GLU A 542 -24.81 8.52 43.48
C GLU A 542 -23.47 8.70 42.72
N TRP A 543 -23.52 9.37 41.56
CA TRP A 543 -22.36 9.84 40.82
C TRP A 543 -21.52 10.87 41.57
N ASP A 544 -22.12 11.86 42.26
CA ASP A 544 -21.35 12.91 42.94
C ASP A 544 -20.56 12.37 44.15
N GLU A 545 -21.02 11.29 44.78
CA GLU A 545 -20.31 10.64 45.89
C GLU A 545 -19.11 9.80 45.43
N LEU A 546 -19.05 9.37 44.17
CA LEU A 546 -17.92 8.62 43.61
C LEU A 546 -16.71 9.49 43.21
N PHE A 547 -16.81 10.83 43.27
CA PHE A 547 -15.83 11.75 42.65
C PHE A 547 -15.23 12.81 43.57
N TYR A 548 -15.60 12.86 44.85
CA TYR A 548 -15.16 13.89 45.80
C TYR A 548 -14.32 13.39 46.99
N ASP A 549 -13.72 12.20 46.87
CA ASP A 549 -12.61 11.74 47.73
C ASP A 549 -11.25 11.85 47.03
#